data_AF-A0A945MZI9-F1
#
_entry.id   AF-A0A945MZI9-F1
#
_cell.length_a   1.000
_cell.length_b   1.000
_cell.length_c   1.000
_cell.angle_alpha   90.00
_cell.angle_beta   90.00
_cell.angle_gamma   90.00
#
_symmetry.space_group_name_H-M   'P 1'
#
loop_
_entity.id
_entity.type
_entity.pdbx_description
1 polymer ?
#
loop_
_entity_poly.entity_id
_entity_poly.type
_entity_poly.pdbx_seq_one_letter_code
_entity_poly.pdbx_strand_id
1 'polypeptide(L)'
;MVGILRFIVKALFTLIVVVFLVAAASFAVTNREPVAIHFLPFFDEVMLPLGTTVLAALGIGLVVGTALMSLSRLRLRRRARSSERRLAALERTSGHGTGARMPATGPTLSSSFPPPAARDN
;
A
#
# COMPACT_ATOMS: atom_id res chain seq x y z
N MET A 1 10.65 -4.63 23.20
CA MET A 1 10.79 -5.77 22.26
C MET A 1 10.79 -5.36 20.79
N VAL A 2 9.85 -4.54 20.31
CA VAL A 2 9.73 -4.14 18.89
C VAL A 2 10.97 -3.38 18.35
N GLY A 3 11.66 -2.59 19.18
CA GLY A 3 12.87 -1.86 18.75
C GLY A 3 14.05 -2.76 18.38
N ILE A 4 14.28 -3.82 19.16
CA ILE A 4 15.36 -4.79 18.94
C ILE A 4 15.11 -5.58 17.66
N LEU A 5 13.88 -6.05 17.44
CA LEU A 5 13.50 -6.76 16.21
C LEU A 5 13.75 -5.89 14.96
N ARG A 6 13.36 -4.60 15.00
CA ARG A 6 13.60 -3.66 13.89
C ARG A 6 15.08 -3.43 13.63
N PHE A 7 15.90 -3.38 14.68
CA PHE A 7 17.35 -3.25 14.54
C PHE A 7 17.96 -4.50 13.88
N ILE A 8 17.60 -5.70 14.35
CA ILE A 8 18.09 -6.96 13.79
C ILE A 8 17.70 -7.09 12.31
N VAL A 9 16.44 -6.82 11.97
CA VAL A 9 15.97 -6.87 10.57
C VAL A 9 16.74 -5.86 9.71
N LYS A 10 16.98 -4.65 10.21
CA LYS A 10 17.75 -3.64 9.48
C LYS A 10 19.21 -4.08 9.29
N ALA A 11 19.86 -4.61 10.33
CA ALA A 11 21.23 -5.10 10.25
C ALA A 11 21.36 -6.28 9.28
N LEU A 12 20.44 -7.26 9.34
CA LEU A 12 20.41 -8.40 8.43
C LEU A 12 20.20 -7.94 6.98
N PHE A 13 19.25 -7.03 6.76
CA PHE A 13 19.02 -6.46 5.44
C PHE A 13 20.26 -5.72 4.92
N THR A 14 20.90 -4.89 5.74
CA THR A 14 22.14 -4.19 5.37
C THR A 14 23.25 -5.17 5.03
N LEU A 15 23.43 -6.24 5.81
CA LEU A 15 24.43 -7.27 5.54
C LEU A 15 24.18 -7.93 4.17
N ILE A 16 22.94 -8.34 3.90
CA ILE A 16 22.57 -8.95 2.61
C ILE A 16 22.85 -8.00 1.45
N VAL A 17 22.50 -6.72 1.58
CA VAL A 17 22.76 -5.70 0.54
C VAL A 17 24.27 -5.52 0.33
N VAL A 18 25.06 -5.45 1.39
CA VAL A 18 26.52 -5.32 1.28
C VAL A 18 27.12 -6.53 0.58
N VAL A 19 26.76 -7.75 0.99
CA VAL A 19 27.22 -8.99 0.34
C VAL A 19 26.85 -9.00 -1.14
N PHE A 20 25.61 -8.63 -1.47
CA PHE A 20 25.14 -8.53 -2.84
C PHE A 20 25.96 -7.50 -3.65
N LEU A 21 26.22 -6.32 -3.09
CA LEU A 21 27.01 -5.28 -3.77
C LEU A 21 28.46 -5.72 -4.01
N VAL A 22 29.07 -6.41 -3.05
CA VAL A 22 30.42 -6.97 -3.21
C VAL A 22 30.42 -8.02 -4.31
N ALA A 23 29.46 -8.94 -4.31
CA ALA A 23 29.34 -9.96 -5.36
C ALA A 23 29.11 -9.33 -6.74
N ALA A 24 28.26 -8.31 -6.84
CA ALA A 24 28.01 -7.56 -8.06
C ALA A 24 29.28 -6.84 -8.56
N ALA A 25 30.02 -6.18 -7.68
CA ALA A 25 31.27 -5.51 -8.02
C ALA A 25 32.33 -6.51 -8.50
N SER A 26 32.50 -7.62 -7.80
CA SER A 26 33.39 -8.71 -8.21
C SER A 26 32.99 -9.29 -9.56
N PHE A 27 31.69 -9.51 -9.79
CA PHE A 27 31.17 -9.95 -11.08
C PHE A 27 31.54 -8.96 -12.19
N ALA A 28 31.39 -7.65 -11.96
CA ALA A 28 31.72 -6.63 -12.96
C ALA A 28 33.22 -6.53 -13.24
N VAL A 29 34.07 -6.74 -12.23
CA VAL A 29 35.52 -6.71 -12.38
C VAL A 29 36.02 -7.95 -13.12
N THR A 30 35.46 -9.12 -12.86
CA THR A 30 35.86 -10.37 -13.52
C THR A 30 35.31 -10.47 -14.93
N ASN A 31 34.10 -9.95 -15.19
CA ASN A 31 33.44 -10.05 -16.49
C ASN A 31 33.58 -8.74 -17.27
N ARG A 32 34.82 -8.45 -17.69
CA ARG A 32 35.16 -7.26 -18.50
C ARG A 32 35.12 -7.49 -20.01
N GLU A 33 34.68 -8.67 -20.43
CA GLU A 33 34.57 -9.00 -21.85
C GLU A 33 33.63 -8.02 -22.56
N PRO A 34 34.07 -7.40 -23.67
CA PRO A 34 33.24 -6.49 -24.43
C PRO A 34 32.11 -7.24 -25.12
N VAL A 35 30.89 -6.75 -24.98
CA VAL A 35 29.70 -7.31 -25.62
C VAL A 35 29.05 -6.24 -26.47
N ALA A 36 28.66 -6.62 -27.69
CA ALA A 36 27.89 -5.79 -28.60
C ALA A 36 26.45 -5.66 -28.09
N ILE A 37 25.99 -4.43 -27.89
CA ILE A 37 24.59 -4.16 -27.56
C ILE A 37 23.94 -3.41 -28.71
N HIS A 38 22.87 -3.99 -29.23
CA HIS A 38 22.00 -3.36 -30.23
C HIS A 38 20.74 -2.86 -29.51
N PHE A 39 20.65 -1.55 -29.23
CA PHE A 39 19.56 -0.99 -28.43
C PHE A 39 18.26 -0.82 -29.22
N LEU A 40 18.31 -0.29 -30.44
CA LEU A 40 17.21 -0.19 -31.41
C LEU A 40 17.82 -0.13 -32.83
N PRO A 41 17.03 -0.38 -33.90
CA PRO A 41 17.51 -0.36 -35.28
C PRO A 41 18.18 0.94 -35.76
N PHE A 42 18.05 2.05 -35.01
CA PHE A 42 18.63 3.35 -35.36
C PHE A 42 19.85 3.75 -34.51
N PHE A 43 20.24 2.95 -33.52
CA PHE A 43 21.43 3.23 -32.73
C PHE A 43 22.58 2.33 -33.17
N ASP A 44 23.76 2.92 -33.27
CA ASP A 44 24.99 2.17 -33.50
C ASP A 44 25.24 1.18 -32.36
N GLU A 45 25.93 0.08 -32.68
CA GLU A 45 26.34 -0.89 -31.69
C GLU A 45 27.28 -0.27 -30.67
N VAL A 46 27.03 -0.52 -29.39
CA VAL A 46 27.90 -0.04 -28.31
C VAL A 46 28.59 -1.24 -27.68
N MET A 47 29.92 -1.18 -27.64
CA MET A 47 30.77 -2.17 -26.97
C MET A 47 30.89 -1.79 -25.50
N LEU A 48 30.23 -2.57 -24.64
CA LEU A 48 30.26 -2.38 -23.19
C LEU A 48 30.72 -3.67 -22.50
N PRO A 49 31.51 -3.58 -21.41
CA PRO A 49 31.86 -4.75 -20.61
C PRO A 49 30.60 -5.44 -20.09
N LEU A 50 30.50 -6.77 -20.28
CA LEU A 50 29.34 -7.58 -19.87
C LEU A 50 28.88 -7.28 -18.44
N GLY A 51 29.83 -7.22 -17.52
CA GLY A 51 29.60 -6.92 -16.12
C GLY A 51 28.88 -5.59 -15.91
N THR A 52 29.35 -4.53 -16.56
CA THR A 52 28.72 -3.21 -16.47
C THR A 52 27.34 -3.18 -17.12
N THR A 53 27.16 -3.87 -18.24
CA THR A 53 25.89 -3.98 -18.96
C THR A 53 24.80 -4.61 -18.10
N VAL A 54 25.10 -5.76 -17.50
CA VAL A 54 24.13 -6.49 -16.65
C VAL A 54 23.79 -5.67 -15.41
N LEU A 55 24.78 -5.05 -14.76
CA LEU A 55 24.53 -4.21 -13.59
C LEU A 55 23.74 -2.94 -13.93
N ALA A 56 23.99 -2.32 -15.08
CA ALA A 56 23.24 -1.16 -15.54
C ALA A 56 21.76 -1.52 -15.78
N ALA A 57 21.50 -2.64 -16.48
CA ALA A 57 20.14 -3.13 -16.72
C ALA A 57 19.42 -3.43 -15.40
N LEU A 58 20.09 -4.11 -14.45
CA LEU A 58 19.56 -4.39 -13.13
C LEU A 58 19.27 -3.08 -12.35
N GLY A 59 20.19 -2.12 -12.40
CA GLY A 59 20.05 -0.81 -11.77
C GLY A 59 18.85 -0.03 -12.31
N ILE A 60 18.66 -0.01 -13.63
CA ILE A 60 17.49 0.60 -14.27
C ILE A 60 16.21 -0.08 -13.80
N GLY A 61 16.16 -1.42 -13.82
CA GLY A 61 15.02 -2.19 -13.32
C GLY A 61 14.68 -1.86 -11.86
N LEU A 62 15.69 -1.69 -11.01
CA LEU A 62 15.50 -1.32 -9.61
C LEU A 62 14.95 0.11 -9.47
N VAL A 63 15.48 1.08 -10.22
CA VAL A 63 14.98 2.46 -10.22
C VAL A 63 13.52 2.52 -10.67
N VAL A 64 13.18 1.83 -11.76
CA VAL A 64 11.80 1.78 -12.27
C VAL A 64 10.89 1.07 -11.27
N GLY A 65 11.29 -0.10 -10.75
CA GLY A 65 10.50 -0.85 -9.78
C GLY A 65 10.25 -0.07 -8.48
N THR A 66 11.26 0.60 -7.95
CA THR A 66 11.14 1.44 -6.75
C THR A 66 10.27 2.68 -7.00
N ALA A 67 10.42 3.32 -8.16
CA ALA A 67 9.56 4.43 -8.58
C ALA A 67 8.09 3.98 -8.60
N LEU A 68 7.76 2.89 -9.30
CA LEU A 68 6.40 2.34 -9.37
C LEU A 68 5.84 1.98 -7.99
N MET A 69 6.64 1.35 -7.12
CA MET A 69 6.22 1.00 -5.77
C MET A 69 5.99 2.25 -4.89
N SER A 70 6.75 3.32 -5.11
CA SER A 70 6.57 4.57 -4.36
C SER A 70 5.23 5.24 -4.68
N LEU A 71 4.80 5.20 -5.96
CA LEU A 71 3.51 5.72 -6.40
C LEU A 71 2.34 4.98 -5.73
N SER A 72 2.43 3.65 -5.60
CA SER A 72 1.37 2.84 -4.96
C SER A 72 1.26 3.14 -3.46
N ARG A 73 2.40 3.27 -2.77
CA ARG A 73 2.44 3.68 -1.36
C ARG A 73 1.85 5.07 -1.14
N LEU A 74 2.11 6.02 -2.04
CA LEU A 74 1.52 7.36 -1.96
C LEU A 74 0.00 7.34 -2.11
N ARG A 75 -0.52 6.56 -3.06
CA ARG A 75 -1.97 6.35 -3.22
C ARG A 75 -2.60 5.74 -1.97
N LEU A 76 -1.95 4.74 -1.38
CA LEU A 76 -2.44 4.08 -0.17
C LEU A 76 -2.48 5.06 1.03
N ARG A 77 -1.45 5.89 1.19
CA ARG A 77 -1.43 6.97 2.20
C ARG A 77 -2.53 8.00 2.01
N ARG A 78 -2.83 8.38 0.76
CA ARG A 78 -3.95 9.30 0.45
C ARG A 78 -5.30 8.67 0.80
N ARG A 79 -5.48 7.39 0.49
CA ARG A 79 -6.70 6.63 0.86
C ARG A 79 -6.87 6.53 2.37
N ALA A 80 -5.80 6.21 3.11
CA ALA A 80 -5.83 6.15 4.57
C ALA A 80 -6.33 7.47 5.19
N ARG A 81 -5.81 8.62 4.75
CA ARG A 81 -6.28 9.95 5.19
C ARG A 81 -7.74 10.22 4.84
N SER A 82 -8.21 9.74 3.68
CA SER A 82 -9.62 9.89 3.30
C SER A 82 -10.56 9.03 4.14
N SER A 83 -10.11 7.82 4.53
CA SER A 83 -10.85 6.94 5.44
C SER A 83 -10.92 7.53 6.85
N GLU A 84 -9.82 8.07 7.37
CA GLU A 84 -9.80 8.78 8.66
C GLU A 84 -10.79 9.96 8.69
N ARG A 85 -10.84 10.76 7.62
CA ARG A 85 -11.81 11.87 7.52
C ARG A 85 -13.26 11.41 7.48
N ARG A 86 -13.54 10.26 6.84
CA ARG A 86 -14.89 9.67 6.78
C ARG A 86 -15.30 9.12 8.14
N LEU A 87 -14.40 8.44 8.85
CA LEU A 87 -14.64 7.99 10.21
C LEU A 87 -14.92 9.17 11.16
N ALA A 88 -14.09 10.21 11.12
CA ALA A 88 -14.30 11.42 11.91
C ALA A 88 -15.60 12.16 11.55
N ALA A 89 -16.04 12.11 10.30
CA ALA A 89 -17.33 12.66 9.88
C ALA A 89 -18.51 11.85 10.44
N LEU A 90 -18.45 10.52 10.36
CA LEU A 90 -19.46 9.61 10.92
C LEU A 90 -19.58 9.76 12.45
N GLU A 91 -18.46 9.84 13.16
CA GLU A 91 -18.45 10.05 14.62
C GLU A 91 -19.13 11.37 15.02
N ARG A 92 -18.96 12.43 14.23
CA ARG A 92 -19.61 13.73 14.47
C ARG A 92 -21.13 13.68 14.27
N THR A 93 -21.62 12.98 13.25
CA THR A 93 -23.06 12.82 13.02
C THR A 93 -23.71 11.87 14.02
N SER A 94 -23.02 10.80 14.45
CA SER A 94 -23.52 9.90 15.49
C SER A 94 -23.52 10.53 16.88
N GLY A 95 -22.58 11.42 17.18
CA GLY A 95 -22.52 12.16 18.45
C GLY A 95 -23.62 13.22 18.64
N HIS A 96 -24.28 13.66 17.56
CA HIS A 96 -25.39 14.62 17.63
C HIS A 96 -26.79 13.97 17.74
N GLY A 97 -26.87 12.63 17.82
CA GLY A 97 -28.14 11.89 17.80
C GLY A 97 -28.63 11.31 19.13
N THR A 98 -27.90 11.45 20.23
CA THR A 98 -28.24 10.77 21.51
C THR A 98 -28.95 11.68 22.53
N GLY A 99 -29.23 12.94 22.19
CA GLY A 99 -29.89 13.89 23.11
C GLY A 99 -31.41 13.95 23.08
N ALA A 100 -32.09 13.32 22.11
CA ALA A 100 -33.50 13.59 21.87
C ALA A 100 -34.34 12.37 21.45
N ARG A 101 -34.34 11.29 22.25
CA ARG A 101 -35.56 10.49 22.43
C ARG A 101 -35.48 9.59 23.67
N MET A 102 -35.84 10.17 24.81
CA MET A 102 -36.34 9.39 25.94
C MET A 102 -37.59 10.09 26.47
N PRO A 103 -38.80 9.82 25.93
CA PRO A 103 -40.03 10.05 26.67
C PRO A 103 -40.24 8.83 27.56
N ALA A 104 -39.69 8.87 28.76
CA ALA A 104 -40.11 7.97 29.83
C ALA A 104 -41.31 8.60 30.55
N THR A 105 -42.50 8.27 30.07
CA THR A 105 -43.72 8.25 30.90
C THR A 105 -44.67 7.20 30.31
N GLY A 106 -44.74 6.02 30.93
CA GLY A 106 -45.91 5.13 30.77
C GLY A 106 -47.05 5.61 31.69
N PRO A 107 -48.07 4.80 31.98
CA PRO A 107 -48.88 3.92 31.14
C PRO A 107 -50.37 4.31 31.22
N THR A 108 -51.12 4.29 30.12
CA THR A 108 -52.60 4.25 30.18
C THR A 108 -53.14 3.32 29.10
N LEU A 109 -53.59 2.16 29.57
CA LEU A 109 -54.60 1.34 28.93
C LEU A 109 -55.80 2.23 28.60
N SER A 110 -56.09 2.45 27.31
CA SER A 110 -57.42 2.89 26.89
C SER A 110 -57.72 2.39 25.49
N SER A 111 -58.40 1.25 25.50
CA SER A 111 -59.43 0.81 24.56
C SER A 111 -59.95 1.89 23.60
N SER A 112 -59.68 1.72 22.30
CA SER A 112 -60.66 2.03 21.25
C SER A 112 -60.25 1.38 19.93
N PHE A 113 -60.50 0.08 19.81
CA PHE A 113 -60.65 -0.55 18.49
C PHE A 113 -62.07 -1.14 18.42
N PRO A 114 -62.97 -0.53 17.63
CA PRO A 114 -64.26 -1.13 17.32
C PRO A 114 -64.09 -2.27 16.29
N PRO A 115 -65.04 -3.22 16.26
CA PRO A 115 -64.83 -4.56 15.70
C PRO A 115 -64.73 -4.55 14.16
N PRO A 116 -63.86 -5.37 13.54
CA PRO A 116 -63.97 -5.66 12.12
C PRO A 116 -65.14 -6.62 11.91
N ALA A 117 -66.12 -6.13 11.16
CA ALA A 117 -67.34 -6.82 10.78
C ALA A 117 -67.06 -8.22 10.23
N ALA A 118 -67.90 -9.16 10.66
CA ALA A 118 -68.10 -10.44 10.01
C ALA A 118 -68.32 -10.22 8.50
N ARG A 119 -67.46 -10.83 7.69
CA ARG A 119 -67.79 -11.11 6.29
C ARG A 119 -68.29 -12.54 6.24
N ASP A 120 -69.62 -12.64 6.28
CA ASP A 120 -70.35 -13.80 5.83
C ASP A 120 -70.35 -13.82 4.29
N ASN A 121 -70.16 -15.03 3.74
CA ASN A 121 -70.26 -15.47 2.33
C ASN A 121 -69.15 -15.08 1.34
#